data_AF-A0A484WF00-F1
#
_entry.id   AF-A0A484WF00-F1
#
_cell.length_a   1.000
_cell.length_b   1.000
_cell.length_c   1.000
_cell.angle_alpha   90.00
_cell.angle_beta   90.00
_cell.angle_gamma   90.00
#
_symmetry.space_group_name_H-M   'P 1'
#
loop_
_entity.id
_entity.type
_entity.pdbx_description
1 polymer ?
#
loop_
_entity_poly.entity_id
_entity_poly.type
_entity_poly.pdbx_seq_one_letter_code
_entity_poly.pdbx_strand_id
1 'polypeptide(L)' 'MDQVAEIRPGSIIPVEVMRNDKKLTIQVTIQEYPATN' A
#
# COMPACT_ATOMS: atom_id res chain seq x y z
N MET A 1 -18.63 11.39 -7.94
CA MET A 1 -18.11 11.00 -6.61
C MET A 1 -17.62 9.58 -6.75
N ASP A 2 -16.37 9.38 -7.15
CA ASP A 2 -15.70 8.10 -6.88
C ASP A 2 -15.20 8.24 -5.46
N GLN A 3 -15.67 7.39 -4.55
CA GLN A 3 -15.13 7.33 -3.20
C GLN A 3 -13.67 6.90 -3.35
N VAL A 4 -12.74 7.83 -3.16
CA VAL A 4 -11.34 7.48 -2.91
C VAL A 4 -11.37 6.61 -1.65
N ALA A 5 -10.98 5.34 -1.77
CA ALA A 5 -10.90 4.46 -0.62
C ALA A 5 -9.92 5.10 0.39
N GLU A 6 -10.45 5.65 1.48
CA GLU A 6 -9.65 6.14 2.59
C GLU A 6 -9.05 4.93 3.30
N ILE A 7 -7.87 4.49 2.81
CA ILE A 7 -7.14 3.40 3.46
C ILE A 7 -6.67 3.92 4.81
N ARG A 8 -7.20 3.33 5.88
CA ARG A 8 -6.85 3.74 7.23
C ARG A 8 -5.37 3.43 7.50
N PRO A 9 -4.64 4.32 8.17
CA PRO A 9 -3.32 4.02 8.71
C PRO A 9 -3.35 2.73 9.54
N GLY A 10 -2.28 1.94 9.46
CA GLY A 10 -2.21 0.61 10.06
C GLY A 10 -2.89 -0.50 9.24
N SER A 11 -3.59 -0.18 8.15
CA SER A 11 -4.11 -1.21 7.24
C SER A 11 -2.96 -1.88 6.50
N ILE A 12 -3.01 -3.21 6.42
CA ILE A 12 -2.11 -4.02 5.58
C ILE A 12 -2.79 -4.19 4.22
N ILE A 13 -2.14 -3.70 3.17
CA ILE A 13 -2.61 -3.85 1.78
C ILE A 13 -1.65 -4.70 0.96
N PRO A 14 -2.16 -5.59 0.08
CA PRO A 14 -1.32 -6.27 -0.89
C PRO A 14 -0.96 -5.31 -2.03
N VAL A 15 0.33 -5.15 -2.29
CA VAL A 15 0.87 -4.38 -3.41
C VAL A 15 1.50 -5.35 -4.40
N GLU A 16 0.99 -5.37 -5.63
CA GLU A 16 1.57 -6.16 -6.70
C GLU A 16 2.66 -5.34 -7.41
N VAL A 17 3.86 -5.91 -7.50
CA VAL A 17 5.00 -5.29 -8.20
C VAL A 17 5.55 -6.25 -9.23
N MET A 18 5.95 -5.69 -10.38
CA MET A 18 6.75 -6.40 -11.37
C MET A 18 8.23 -6.18 -11.04
N ARG A 19 8.97 -7.26 -10.74
CA ARG A 19 10.43 -7.20 -10.54
C ARG A 19 11.09 -8.35 -11.30
N ASN A 20 12.08 -8.04 -12.14
CA ASN A 20 12.79 -9.01 -12.99
C ASN A 20 11.82 -9.89 -13.80
N ASP A 21 10.83 -9.27 -14.44
CA ASP A 21 9.77 -9.94 -15.23
C ASP A 21 8.88 -10.92 -14.45
N LYS A 22 8.99 -10.92 -13.11
CA LYS A 22 8.14 -11.72 -12.22
C LYS A 22 7.15 -10.81 -11.47
N LYS A 23 5.92 -11.30 -11.31
CA LYS A 23 4.92 -10.70 -10.41
C LYS A 23 5.22 -11.10 -8.98
N LEU A 24 5.33 -10.13 -8.08
CA LEU A 24 5.45 -10.33 -6.65
C LEU A 24 4.31 -9.59 -5.95
N THR A 25 3.73 -10.21 -4.93
CA THR A 25 2.72 -9.59 -4.06
C THR A 25 3.35 -9.32 -2.71
N ILE A 26 3.42 -8.05 -2.32
CA ILE A 26 4.06 -7.59 -1.08
C ILE A 26 2.99 -7.03 -0.16
N GLN A 27 2.93 -7.50 1.08
CA GLN A 27 2.05 -6.91 2.10
C GLN A 27 2.72 -5.67 2.69
N VAL A 28 2.09 -4.50 2.53
CA VAL A 28 2.61 -3.20 2.99
C VAL A 28 1.62 -2.61 4.00
N THR A 29 2.13 -2.09 5.11
CA THR A 29 1.33 -1.35 6.09
C THR A 29 1.28 0.13 5.71
N ILE A 30 0.09 0.69 5.55
CA ILE A 30 -0.10 2.12 5.29
C ILE A 30 0.20 2.94 6.56
N GLN A 31 0.95 4.02 6.41
CA GLN A 31 1.30 4.96 7.48
C GLN A 31 0.70 6.34 7.20
N GLU A 32 0.46 7.13 8.25
CA GLU A 32 0.06 8.53 8.12
C GLU A 32 1.21 9.38 7.58
N TYR A 33 0.86 10.39 6.78
CA TYR A 33 1.80 11.40 6.35
C TYR A 33 1.73 12.61 7.30
N PRO A 34 2.85 13.19 7.76
CA PRO A 34 4.22 12.79 7.48
C PRO A 34 4.64 11.55 8.29
N ALA A 35 5.39 10.66 7.65
CA ALA A 35 6.05 9.57 8.36
C ALA A 35 7.10 10.20 9.28
N THR A 36 6.80 10.25 10.58
CA THR A 36 7.74 10.76 11.58
C THR A 36 8.70 9.61 11.89
N ASN A 37 9.93 9.72 11.39
CA ASN A 37 10.98 8.68 11.50
C ASN A 37 11.68 8.75 12.86
#